data_AF-A0A9W8XET1-F1
#
_entry.id   AF-A0A9W8XET1-F1
#
_cell.length_a   1.000
_cell.length_b   1.000
_cell.length_c   1.000
_cell.angle_alpha   90.00
_cell.angle_beta   90.00
_cell.angle_gamma   90.00
#
_symmetry.space_group_name_H-M   'P 1'
#
loop_
_entity.id
_entity.type
_entity.pdbx_description
1 polymer ?
#
loop_
_entity_poly.entity_id
_entity_poly.type
_entity_poly.pdbx_seq_one_letter_code
_entity_poly.pdbx_strand_id
1 'polypeptide(L)'
;MIANPFSDHLYRIDSDEHIDNGKSLAFPDLFPVPHMEKLQPMSTSSTVSSTEVSPASTAPSTPPLPYPPLKWTASTLNYLLTALYPAQMYSGSMVLESYPTKPQERFSPVRLELYMRIKCTHVPAWAYAASAPIGTGRPASKLLVAQASGETEAQARRALAKEVVGLAKENGMLEYFKAYYRIRAELYTLDDLALRSLRRGIEGMKRVSDWEWIGRLAQLRFAGVDEAWGFEARFEVFLLGGGYWEVERWGVDVDIALVLTPGDRTVRTQTHGGVVWFLEMVVADLALC
;
A
#
# COMPACT_ATOMS: atom_id res chain seq x y z
N MET A 1 -12.83 -4.72 -11.39
CA MET A 1 -12.20 -5.47 -10.28
C MET A 1 -10.71 -5.50 -10.57
N ILE A 2 -9.92 -4.69 -9.85
CA ILE A 2 -8.47 -4.77 -9.92
C ILE A 2 -8.11 -6.01 -9.08
N ALA A 3 -7.62 -7.06 -9.73
CA ALA A 3 -7.12 -8.24 -9.03
C ALA A 3 -6.05 -7.76 -8.03
N ASN A 4 -6.09 -8.29 -6.81
CA ASN A 4 -5.04 -8.04 -5.83
C ASN A 4 -3.69 -8.36 -6.51
N PRO A 5 -2.75 -7.40 -6.66
CA PRO A 5 -1.45 -7.67 -7.28
C PRO A 5 -0.60 -8.68 -6.48
N PHE A 6 -1.07 -9.06 -5.28
CA PHE A 6 -0.53 -10.11 -4.43
C PHE A 6 -1.30 -11.45 -4.51
N SER A 7 -2.27 -11.59 -5.41
CA SER A 7 -3.04 -12.83 -5.66
C SER A 7 -2.18 -13.91 -6.33
N ASP A 8 -1.60 -14.79 -5.50
CA ASP A 8 -1.62 -16.26 -5.61
C ASP A 8 -0.95 -17.04 -6.77
N HIS A 9 -0.10 -16.44 -7.60
CA HIS A 9 0.69 -17.25 -8.56
C HIS A 9 2.20 -17.34 -8.28
N LEU A 10 2.73 -16.62 -7.29
CA LEU A 10 4.18 -16.62 -7.00
C LEU A 10 4.59 -17.09 -5.60
N TYR A 11 3.63 -17.43 -4.72
CA TYR A 11 3.92 -17.79 -3.32
C TYR A 11 3.24 -19.07 -2.82
N ARG A 12 2.67 -19.91 -3.71
CA ARG A 12 2.14 -21.20 -3.31
C ARG A 12 3.31 -22.13 -2.91
N ILE A 13 3.49 -22.30 -1.62
CA ILE A 13 4.14 -23.49 -1.06
C ILE A 13 3.01 -24.51 -1.00
N ASP A 14 3.09 -25.56 -1.80
CA ASP A 14 2.14 -26.67 -1.75
C ASP A 14 2.30 -27.37 -0.39
N SER A 15 1.38 -27.09 0.53
CA SER A 15 1.12 -27.96 1.67
C SER A 15 -0.21 -28.67 1.41
N ASP A 16 -0.11 -29.83 0.74
CA ASP A 16 -1.13 -30.85 0.81
C ASP A 16 -1.23 -31.32 2.26
N GLU A 17 -2.34 -31.01 2.93
CA GLU A 17 -2.96 -31.95 3.85
C GLU A 17 -4.42 -31.58 4.10
N HIS A 18 -5.27 -32.49 3.64
CA HIS A 18 -6.71 -32.50 3.72
C HIS A 18 -7.11 -33.00 5.12
N ILE A 19 -7.82 -32.20 5.91
CA ILE A 19 -8.57 -32.70 7.07
C ILE A 19 -10.02 -32.26 6.92
N ASP A 20 -10.78 -33.16 6.32
CA ASP A 20 -12.23 -33.17 6.33
C ASP A 20 -12.68 -33.81 7.65
N ASN A 21 -13.39 -33.07 8.50
CA ASN A 21 -14.09 -33.64 9.65
C ASN A 21 -15.27 -32.75 10.05
N GLY A 22 -16.44 -33.16 9.57
CA GLY A 22 -17.71 -32.55 9.90
C GLY A 22 -18.12 -32.71 11.36
N LYS A 23 -18.85 -31.70 11.85
CA LYS A 23 -20.00 -31.83 12.74
C LYS A 23 -20.81 -30.53 12.67
N SER A 24 -21.98 -30.62 12.04
CA SER A 24 -23.03 -29.61 12.06
C SER A 24 -23.53 -29.45 13.50
N LEU A 25 -23.46 -28.23 14.03
CA LEU A 25 -24.12 -27.85 15.28
C LEU A 25 -25.37 -27.06 14.92
N ALA A 26 -26.52 -27.52 15.42
CA ALA A 26 -27.75 -26.77 15.37
C ALA A 26 -27.57 -25.47 16.18
N PHE A 27 -27.65 -24.33 15.50
CA PHE A 27 -27.75 -23.01 16.11
C PHE A 27 -29.07 -22.88 16.86
N PRO A 28 -29.08 -22.31 18.07
CA PRO A 28 -30.19 -21.48 18.49
C PRO A 28 -29.78 -20.01 18.65
N ASP A 29 -30.80 -19.20 18.44
CA ASP A 29 -30.99 -17.80 18.81
C ASP A 29 -30.40 -16.72 17.91
N LEU A 30 -31.23 -16.39 16.92
CA LEU A 30 -31.43 -15.06 16.36
C LEU A 30 -31.31 -13.99 17.46
N PHE A 31 -30.17 -13.30 17.51
CA PHE A 31 -30.11 -11.98 18.14
C PHE A 31 -30.64 -10.96 17.13
N PRO A 32 -31.66 -10.14 17.48
CA PRO A 32 -32.03 -9.02 16.64
C PRO A 32 -30.85 -8.05 16.58
N VAL A 33 -30.29 -7.89 15.38
CA VAL A 33 -29.33 -6.84 15.07
C VAL A 33 -30.03 -5.49 15.30
N PRO A 34 -29.45 -4.56 16.08
CA PRO A 34 -30.02 -3.23 16.23
C PRO A 34 -30.13 -2.58 14.84
N HIS A 35 -31.35 -2.26 14.42
CA HIS A 35 -31.56 -1.45 13.23
C HIS A 35 -30.94 -0.07 13.47
N MET A 36 -29.84 0.23 12.78
CA MET A 36 -29.34 1.60 12.71
C MET A 36 -30.33 2.41 11.87
N GLU A 37 -31.14 3.23 12.54
CA GLU A 37 -31.99 4.22 11.87
C GLU A 37 -31.13 5.10 10.96
N LYS A 38 -31.56 5.24 9.70
CA LYS A 38 -30.96 6.18 8.75
C LYS A 38 -31.02 7.58 9.35
N LEU A 39 -29.86 8.16 9.66
CA LEU A 39 -29.73 9.57 10.00
C LEU A 39 -30.30 10.40 8.85
N GLN A 40 -31.28 11.26 9.17
CA GLN A 40 -31.85 12.20 8.22
C GLN A 40 -30.81 13.22 7.77
N PRO A 41 -30.75 13.57 6.47
CA PRO A 41 -29.86 14.61 5.99
C PRO A 41 -30.28 15.98 6.56
N MET A 42 -29.35 16.69 7.18
CA MET A 42 -29.52 18.07 7.63
C MET A 42 -29.87 18.97 6.44
N SER A 43 -30.96 19.73 6.56
CA SER A 43 -31.33 20.76 5.60
C SER A 43 -30.39 21.95 5.72
N THR A 44 -29.63 22.23 4.67
CA THR A 44 -28.86 23.46 4.54
C THR A 44 -29.74 24.57 3.96
N SER A 45 -30.19 25.49 4.81
CA SER A 45 -30.71 26.79 4.38
C SER A 45 -29.55 27.77 4.24
N SER A 46 -29.33 28.28 3.03
CA SER A 46 -28.44 29.42 2.80
C SER A 46 -29.18 30.48 2.00
N THR A 47 -29.48 31.59 2.67
CA THR A 47 -29.96 32.85 2.10
C THR A 47 -28.79 33.57 1.43
N VAL A 48 -28.90 33.83 0.14
CA VAL A 48 -27.91 34.61 -0.63
C VAL A 48 -28.28 36.10 -0.52
N SER A 49 -27.33 36.93 -0.12
CA SER A 49 -27.39 38.38 -0.33
C SER A 49 -26.08 38.83 -0.96
N SER A 50 -26.22 39.39 -2.16
CA SER A 50 -25.14 39.88 -3.01
C SER A 50 -24.62 41.22 -2.50
N THR A 51 -23.30 41.41 -2.53
CA THR A 51 -22.69 42.73 -2.58
C THR A 51 -21.47 42.65 -3.49
N GLU A 52 -21.57 43.34 -4.62
CA GLU A 52 -20.53 43.45 -5.64
C GLU A 52 -19.40 44.38 -5.16
N VAL A 53 -18.16 43.90 -5.25
CA VAL A 53 -16.95 44.75 -5.21
C VAL A 53 -15.99 44.23 -6.28
N SER A 54 -15.57 45.12 -7.17
CA SER A 54 -14.71 44.86 -8.33
C SER A 54 -13.33 44.29 -7.95
N PRO A 55 -12.74 43.34 -8.71
CA PRO A 55 -11.37 42.93 -8.47
C PRO A 55 -10.39 43.70 -9.36
N ALA A 56 -9.45 44.40 -8.73
CA ALA A 56 -8.17 44.72 -9.33
C ALA A 56 -7.42 43.43 -9.63
N SER A 57 -6.94 43.30 -10.87
CA SER A 57 -6.19 42.16 -11.38
C SER A 57 -4.91 41.96 -10.57
N THR A 58 -4.96 41.01 -9.64
CA THR A 58 -3.80 40.52 -8.90
C THR A 58 -3.50 39.15 -9.48
N ALA A 59 -2.27 38.95 -9.96
CA ALA A 59 -1.84 37.67 -10.51
C ALA A 59 -2.15 36.53 -9.52
N PRO A 60 -2.62 35.36 -9.99
CA PRO A 60 -2.95 34.25 -9.11
C PRO A 60 -1.67 33.82 -8.38
N SER A 61 -1.58 34.17 -7.10
CA SER A 61 -0.56 33.62 -6.22
C SER A 61 -0.95 32.19 -5.92
N THR A 62 -0.25 31.24 -6.53
CA THR A 62 -0.38 29.81 -6.23
C THR A 62 -0.27 29.65 -4.70
N PRO A 63 -1.27 29.04 -4.04
CA PRO A 63 -1.20 28.83 -2.61
C PRO A 63 0.08 28.07 -2.25
N PRO A 64 0.77 28.43 -1.15
CA PRO A 64 1.97 27.73 -0.73
C PRO A 64 1.62 26.26 -0.52
N LEU A 65 2.48 25.39 -1.06
CA LEU A 65 2.31 23.95 -0.93
C LEU A 65 2.29 23.57 0.55
N PRO A 66 1.46 22.59 0.93
CA PRO A 66 1.39 22.12 2.32
C PRO A 66 2.68 21.42 2.80
N TYR A 67 3.63 21.16 1.90
CA TYR A 67 4.86 20.41 2.19
C TYR A 67 6.12 21.15 1.71
N PRO A 68 7.22 21.08 2.47
CA PRO A 68 8.51 21.58 2.01
C PRO A 68 9.03 20.77 0.81
N PRO A 69 9.82 21.37 -0.11
CA PRO A 69 10.41 20.65 -1.24
C PRO A 69 11.26 19.46 -0.79
N LEU A 70 11.09 18.32 -1.46
CA LEU A 70 11.78 17.09 -1.08
C LEU A 70 13.20 17.06 -1.64
N LYS A 71 14.20 16.83 -0.77
CA LYS A 71 15.58 16.59 -1.20
C LYS A 71 15.75 15.13 -1.64
N TRP A 72 16.00 14.91 -2.92
CA TRP A 72 16.16 13.58 -3.51
C TRP A 72 17.58 13.01 -3.29
N THR A 73 17.76 12.36 -2.14
CA THR A 73 18.98 11.64 -1.75
C THR A 73 18.81 10.12 -1.94
N ALA A 74 19.90 9.36 -1.82
CA ALA A 74 19.83 7.90 -1.81
C ALA A 74 18.92 7.37 -0.68
N SER A 75 18.97 7.98 0.50
CA SER A 75 18.12 7.62 1.64
C SER A 75 16.64 7.88 1.37
N THR A 76 16.31 9.01 0.73
CA THR A 76 14.93 9.36 0.35
C THR A 76 14.35 8.32 -0.61
N LEU A 77 15.10 7.96 -1.65
CA LEU A 77 14.68 6.92 -2.59
C LEU A 77 14.58 5.55 -1.91
N ASN A 78 15.54 5.18 -1.07
CA ASN A 78 15.51 3.91 -0.34
C ASN A 78 14.31 3.79 0.61
N TYR A 79 13.94 4.90 1.27
CA TYR A 79 12.78 4.95 2.14
C TYR A 79 11.47 4.78 1.35
N LEU A 80 11.36 5.43 0.19
CA LEU A 80 10.24 5.21 -0.74
C LEU A 80 10.13 3.75 -1.18
N LEU A 81 11.26 3.12 -1.56
CA LEU A 81 11.28 1.71 -1.94
C LEU A 81 10.90 0.80 -0.77
N THR A 82 11.34 1.11 0.45
CA THR A 82 10.97 0.35 1.65
C THR A 82 9.49 0.50 2.00
N ALA A 83 8.91 1.68 1.76
CA ALA A 83 7.48 1.90 1.98
C ALA A 83 6.61 1.13 0.98
N LEU A 84 6.98 1.12 -0.31
CA LEU A 84 6.20 0.50 -1.39
C LEU A 84 6.53 -0.98 -1.65
N TYR A 85 7.73 -1.44 -1.29
CA TYR A 85 8.20 -2.81 -1.51
C TYR A 85 8.88 -3.40 -0.26
N PRO A 86 8.21 -3.39 0.91
CA PRO A 86 8.83 -3.75 2.17
C PRO A 86 9.43 -5.18 2.17
N ALA A 87 8.73 -6.14 1.56
CA ALA A 87 9.19 -7.52 1.49
C ALA A 87 10.43 -7.70 0.59
N GLN A 88 10.45 -7.04 -0.57
CA GLN A 88 11.55 -7.11 -1.52
C GLN A 88 12.79 -6.38 -0.99
N MET A 89 12.60 -5.26 -0.30
CA MET A 89 13.67 -4.53 0.36
C MET A 89 14.25 -5.32 1.54
N TYR A 90 13.39 -5.91 2.38
CA TYR A 90 13.83 -6.72 3.53
C TYR A 90 14.60 -7.99 3.10
N SER A 91 14.12 -8.67 2.06
CA SER A 91 14.79 -9.87 1.52
C SER A 91 16.03 -9.58 0.68
N GLY A 92 16.34 -8.30 0.41
CA GLY A 92 17.43 -7.91 -0.50
C GLY A 92 17.20 -8.38 -1.94
N SER A 93 15.94 -8.55 -2.34
CA SER A 93 15.59 -8.93 -3.71
C SER A 93 15.55 -7.70 -4.64
N MET A 94 15.34 -6.49 -4.12
CA MET A 94 15.50 -5.26 -4.90
C MET A 94 16.96 -4.79 -4.94
N VAL A 95 17.42 -4.39 -6.13
CA VAL A 95 18.76 -3.86 -6.37
C VAL A 95 18.66 -2.58 -7.19
N LEU A 96 19.30 -1.53 -6.71
CA LEU A 96 19.47 -0.29 -7.45
C LEU A 96 20.88 -0.25 -8.05
N GLU A 97 20.97 -0.14 -9.37
CA GLU A 97 22.22 0.00 -10.10
C GLU A 97 22.35 1.41 -10.67
N SER A 98 23.57 1.92 -10.67
CA SER A 98 23.90 3.26 -11.15
C SER A 98 25.05 3.18 -12.14
N TYR A 99 24.86 3.82 -13.29
CA TYR A 99 25.84 3.84 -14.36
C TYR A 99 26.01 5.28 -14.88
N PRO A 100 27.25 5.76 -15.12
CA PRO A 100 27.43 6.88 -16.01
C PRO A 100 27.00 6.44 -17.41
N THR A 101 26.12 7.17 -18.08
CA THR A 101 25.66 6.79 -19.44
C THR A 101 26.80 6.68 -20.47
N LYS A 102 27.91 7.40 -20.23
CA LYS A 102 29.13 7.45 -21.02
C LYS A 102 30.32 7.69 -20.08
N PRO A 103 31.07 6.65 -19.69
CA PRO A 103 32.17 6.77 -18.73
C PRO A 103 33.27 7.76 -19.11
N GLN A 104 33.37 8.09 -20.41
CA GLN A 104 34.39 8.99 -20.96
C GLN A 104 34.00 10.47 -20.90
N GLU A 105 32.72 10.79 -20.70
CA GLU A 105 32.21 12.16 -20.64
C GLU A 105 32.04 12.57 -19.17
N ARG A 106 32.81 13.58 -18.71
CA ARG A 106 32.72 14.12 -17.34
C ARG A 106 31.33 14.59 -16.92
N PHE A 107 30.47 14.90 -17.88
CA PHE A 107 29.10 15.41 -17.69
C PHE A 107 28.04 14.45 -18.22
N SER A 108 28.36 13.16 -18.28
CA SER A 108 27.42 12.16 -18.72
C SER A 108 26.22 12.07 -17.77
N PRO A 109 24.97 11.99 -18.30
CA PRO A 109 23.80 11.75 -17.48
C PRO A 109 23.95 10.52 -16.58
N VAL A 110 23.45 10.61 -15.35
CA VAL A 110 23.38 9.48 -14.43
C VAL A 110 22.16 8.65 -14.80
N ARG A 111 22.36 7.37 -15.13
CA ARG A 111 21.27 6.41 -15.33
C ARG A 111 21.14 5.53 -14.08
N LEU A 112 19.91 5.39 -13.60
CA LEU A 112 19.55 4.52 -12.50
C LEU A 112 18.59 3.44 -13.00
N GLU A 113 18.85 2.21 -12.59
CA GLU A 113 18.03 1.05 -12.94
C GLU A 113 17.66 0.29 -11.66
N LEU A 114 16.37 0.11 -11.45
CA LEU A 114 15.83 -0.67 -10.35
C LEU A 114 15.50 -2.06 -10.84
N TYR A 115 16.12 -3.06 -10.24
CA TYR A 115 15.92 -4.47 -10.55
C TYR A 115 15.27 -5.22 -9.41
N MET A 116 14.48 -6.24 -9.75
CA MET A 116 14.01 -7.26 -8.84
C MET A 116 14.73 -8.57 -9.16
N ARG A 117 15.40 -9.16 -8.18
CA ARG A 117 16.03 -10.47 -8.30
C ARG A 117 14.95 -11.54 -8.39
N ILE A 118 15.05 -12.35 -9.44
CA ILE A 118 14.19 -13.51 -9.64
C ILE A 118 15.02 -14.77 -9.44
N LYS A 119 14.41 -15.80 -8.83
CA LYS A 119 15.08 -17.09 -8.67
C LYS A 119 15.31 -17.67 -10.06
N CYS A 120 16.56 -17.81 -10.46
CA CYS A 120 16.89 -18.58 -11.66
C CYS A 120 16.54 -20.05 -11.39
N THR A 121 15.72 -20.63 -12.26
CA THR A 121 15.59 -22.08 -12.34
C THR A 121 16.91 -22.69 -12.84
N HIS A 122 17.12 -23.97 -12.53
CA HIS A 122 18.34 -24.68 -12.91
C HIS A 122 18.57 -24.55 -14.42
N VAL A 123 19.69 -23.92 -14.79
CA VAL A 123 20.05 -23.71 -16.18
C VAL A 123 20.57 -25.02 -16.74
N PRO A 124 19.93 -25.64 -17.74
CA PRO A 124 20.44 -26.88 -18.27
C PRO A 124 21.79 -26.65 -18.96
N ALA A 125 22.72 -27.60 -18.82
CA ALA A 125 24.10 -27.44 -19.31
C ALA A 125 24.18 -27.11 -20.82
N TRP A 126 23.23 -27.60 -21.61
CA TRP A 126 23.16 -27.32 -23.05
C TRP A 126 22.95 -25.83 -23.35
N ALA A 127 22.39 -25.05 -22.43
CA ALA A 127 22.19 -23.61 -22.59
C ALA A 127 23.50 -22.80 -22.51
N TYR A 128 24.60 -23.43 -22.06
CA TYR A 128 25.96 -22.89 -22.09
C TYR A 128 26.83 -23.52 -23.19
N ALA A 129 26.28 -24.39 -24.04
CA ALA A 129 27.03 -25.00 -25.13
C ALA A 129 27.51 -23.93 -26.12
N ALA A 130 28.71 -24.13 -26.70
CA ALA A 130 29.25 -23.21 -27.72
C ALA A 130 28.38 -23.15 -28.98
N SER A 131 27.57 -24.18 -29.23
CA SER A 131 26.59 -24.26 -30.31
C SER A 131 25.24 -23.61 -29.96
N ALA A 132 25.02 -23.19 -28.72
CA ALA A 132 23.79 -22.52 -28.33
C ALA A 132 23.71 -21.13 -28.98
N PRO A 133 22.54 -20.69 -29.46
CA PRO A 133 22.39 -19.34 -29.98
C PRO A 133 22.77 -18.31 -28.91
N ILE A 134 23.50 -17.27 -29.31
CA ILE A 134 23.87 -16.18 -28.41
C ILE A 134 22.60 -15.53 -27.87
N GLY A 135 22.44 -15.52 -26.55
CA GLY A 135 21.34 -14.82 -25.87
C GLY A 135 20.07 -15.63 -25.60
N THR A 136 19.95 -16.90 -26.01
CA THR A 136 18.68 -17.65 -25.86
C THR A 136 18.63 -18.63 -24.68
N GLY A 137 19.74 -18.84 -23.95
CA GLY A 137 19.82 -19.89 -22.93
C GLY A 137 20.12 -19.43 -21.50
N ARG A 138 20.53 -18.17 -21.30
CA ARG A 138 20.91 -17.68 -19.97
C ARG A 138 19.69 -17.10 -19.27
N PRO A 139 19.19 -17.71 -18.17
CA PRO A 139 18.08 -17.14 -17.45
C PRO A 139 18.49 -15.79 -16.87
N ALA A 140 17.61 -14.80 -17.02
CA ALA A 140 17.76 -13.53 -16.36
C ALA A 140 17.59 -13.74 -14.85
N SER A 141 18.58 -13.32 -14.06
CA SER A 141 18.50 -13.33 -12.59
C SER A 141 17.85 -12.07 -12.04
N LYS A 142 17.51 -11.12 -12.92
CA LYS A 142 16.97 -9.80 -12.60
C LYS A 142 15.89 -9.42 -13.59
N LEU A 143 14.81 -8.86 -13.08
CA LEU A 143 13.73 -8.21 -13.81
C LEU A 143 13.88 -6.70 -13.64
N LEU A 144 13.96 -5.94 -14.75
CA LEU A 144 13.96 -4.48 -14.68
C LEU A 144 12.56 -4.00 -14.26
N VAL A 145 12.49 -3.27 -13.15
CA VAL A 145 11.24 -2.72 -12.60
C VAL A 145 11.02 -1.30 -13.10
N ALA A 146 12.06 -0.46 -13.02
CA ALA A 146 12.01 0.93 -13.44
C ALA A 146 13.40 1.41 -13.83
N GLN A 147 13.46 2.39 -14.73
CA GLN A 147 14.71 3.04 -15.13
C GLN A 147 14.48 4.52 -15.32
N ALA A 148 15.48 5.33 -14.99
CA ALA A 148 15.44 6.76 -15.26
C ALA A 148 16.84 7.32 -15.45
N SER A 149 16.91 8.52 -16.01
CA SER A 149 18.15 9.27 -16.14
C SER A 149 17.97 10.73 -15.75
N GLY A 150 19.07 11.39 -15.39
CA GLY A 150 19.12 12.82 -15.09
C GLY A 150 20.52 13.38 -15.24
N GLU A 151 20.65 14.70 -15.37
CA GLU A 151 21.96 15.37 -15.48
C GLU A 151 22.74 15.28 -14.16
N THR A 152 22.01 15.18 -13.04
CA THR A 152 22.57 14.97 -11.71
C THR A 152 21.99 13.71 -11.07
N GLU A 153 22.67 13.17 -10.06
CA GLU A 153 22.15 12.03 -9.30
C GLU A 153 20.81 12.33 -8.63
N ALA A 154 20.61 13.56 -8.12
CA ALA A 154 19.37 13.96 -7.48
C ALA A 154 18.20 13.96 -8.49
N GLN A 155 18.43 14.49 -9.70
CA GLN A 155 17.44 14.43 -10.78
C GLN A 155 17.16 13.00 -11.21
N ALA A 156 18.19 12.15 -11.37
CA ALA A 156 18.01 10.75 -11.74
C ALA A 156 17.20 9.98 -10.68
N ARG A 157 17.45 10.23 -9.38
CA ARG A 157 16.67 9.65 -8.26
C ARG A 157 15.23 10.12 -8.27
N ARG A 158 14.99 11.42 -8.48
CA ARG A 158 13.63 11.99 -8.58
C ARG A 158 12.87 11.40 -9.77
N ALA A 159 13.53 11.30 -10.93
CA ALA A 159 12.94 10.71 -12.12
C ALA A 159 12.62 9.22 -11.90
N LEU A 160 13.52 8.46 -11.27
CA LEU A 160 13.25 7.05 -10.93
C LEU A 160 12.10 6.92 -9.94
N ALA A 161 12.02 7.81 -8.94
CA ALA A 161 10.90 7.83 -8.01
C ALA A 161 9.58 8.14 -8.72
N LYS A 162 9.57 9.01 -9.74
CA LYS A 162 8.39 9.28 -10.59
C LYS A 162 7.90 8.01 -11.28
N GLU A 163 8.82 7.25 -11.90
CA GLU A 163 8.49 5.97 -12.56
C GLU A 163 7.94 4.95 -11.55
N VAL A 164 8.60 4.79 -10.40
CA VAL A 164 8.17 3.86 -9.34
C VAL A 164 6.79 4.22 -8.79
N VAL A 165 6.54 5.50 -8.51
CA VAL A 165 5.24 5.97 -8.03
C VAL A 165 4.16 5.85 -9.11
N GLY A 166 4.50 6.09 -10.38
CA GLY A 166 3.62 5.86 -11.52
C GLY A 166 3.16 4.40 -11.59
N LEU A 167 4.11 3.46 -11.59
CA LEU A 167 3.82 2.03 -11.57
C LEU A 167 3.02 1.60 -10.33
N ALA A 168 3.31 2.18 -9.17
CA ALA A 168 2.57 1.90 -7.94
C ALA A 168 1.14 2.44 -7.99
N LYS A 169 0.89 3.58 -8.65
CA LYS A 169 -0.47 4.12 -8.88
C LYS A 169 -1.26 3.25 -9.85
N GLU A 170 -0.66 2.89 -10.99
CA GLU A 170 -1.30 2.07 -12.02
C GLU A 170 -1.76 0.72 -11.47
N ASN A 171 -0.94 0.09 -10.60
CA ASN A 171 -1.26 -1.18 -9.98
C ASN A 171 -2.06 -1.06 -8.65
N GLY A 172 -2.48 0.15 -8.26
CA GLY A 172 -3.20 0.40 -7.00
C GLY A 172 -2.39 0.20 -5.72
N MET A 173 -1.09 -0.13 -5.81
CA MET A 173 -0.21 -0.36 -4.66
C MET A 173 -0.03 0.90 -3.81
N LEU A 174 0.04 2.08 -4.42
CA LEU A 174 0.25 3.32 -3.67
C LEU A 174 -0.89 3.57 -2.67
N GLU A 175 -2.14 3.49 -3.14
CA GLU A 175 -3.31 3.71 -2.28
C GLU A 175 -3.48 2.57 -1.27
N TYR A 176 -3.18 1.33 -1.65
CA TYR A 176 -3.12 0.21 -0.70
C TYR A 176 -2.13 0.47 0.44
N PHE A 177 -0.89 0.84 0.14
CA PHE A 177 0.12 1.08 1.18
C PHE A 177 -0.19 2.29 2.04
N LYS A 178 -0.74 3.37 1.46
CA LYS A 178 -1.23 4.51 2.25
C LYS A 178 -2.31 4.09 3.24
N ALA A 179 -3.33 3.35 2.80
CA ALA A 179 -4.38 2.82 3.66
C ALA A 179 -3.83 1.86 4.72
N TYR A 180 -2.95 0.93 4.32
CA TYR A 180 -2.31 -0.02 5.20
C TYR A 180 -1.54 0.66 6.34
N TYR A 181 -0.66 1.63 6.03
CA TYR A 181 0.10 2.34 7.06
C TYR A 181 -0.78 3.25 7.92
N ARG A 182 -1.83 3.85 7.34
CA ARG A 182 -2.80 4.67 8.09
C ARG A 182 -3.55 3.83 9.11
N ILE A 183 -4.15 2.72 8.68
CA ILE A 183 -4.85 1.78 9.57
C ILE A 183 -3.90 1.25 10.65
N ARG A 184 -2.64 0.94 10.33
CA ARG A 184 -1.68 0.53 11.36
C ARG A 184 -1.42 1.63 12.37
N ALA A 185 -1.21 2.86 11.91
CA ALA A 185 -0.96 3.98 12.81
C ALA A 185 -2.12 4.16 13.81
N GLU A 186 -3.35 4.10 13.32
CA GLU A 186 -4.57 4.22 14.12
C GLU A 186 -4.82 3.01 15.02
N LEU A 187 -4.58 1.78 14.54
CA LEU A 187 -4.68 0.55 15.33
C LEU A 187 -3.87 0.68 16.63
N TYR A 188 -2.64 1.19 16.55
CA TYR A 188 -1.78 1.37 17.71
C TYR A 188 -2.22 2.50 18.65
N THR A 189 -3.17 3.35 18.26
CA THR A 189 -3.77 4.35 19.16
C THR A 189 -4.93 3.82 19.98
N LEU A 190 -5.49 2.67 19.61
CA LEU A 190 -6.65 2.09 20.28
C LEU A 190 -6.30 1.57 21.67
N ASP A 191 -7.27 1.67 22.58
CA ASP A 191 -7.18 1.05 23.89
C ASP A 191 -7.32 -0.48 23.81
N ASP A 192 -6.94 -1.16 24.89
CA ASP A 192 -6.94 -2.63 24.95
C ASP A 192 -8.35 -3.23 24.80
N LEU A 193 -9.40 -2.50 25.20
CA LEU A 193 -10.77 -2.97 25.08
C LEU A 193 -11.20 -2.98 23.60
N ALA A 194 -10.92 -1.91 22.88
CA ALA A 194 -11.14 -1.80 21.44
C ALA A 194 -10.33 -2.85 20.67
N LEU A 195 -9.05 -3.02 20.99
CA LEU A 195 -8.20 -4.05 20.37
C LEU A 195 -8.75 -5.48 20.59
N ARG A 196 -9.21 -5.82 21.81
CA ARG A 196 -9.85 -7.12 22.08
C ARG A 196 -11.18 -7.27 21.32
N SER A 197 -11.92 -6.18 21.16
CA SER A 197 -13.15 -6.17 20.37
C SER A 197 -12.86 -6.47 18.90
N LEU A 198 -11.88 -5.79 18.32
CA LEU A 198 -11.39 -6.04 16.96
C LEU A 198 -10.91 -7.47 16.78
N ARG A 199 -10.17 -8.00 17.76
CA ARG A 199 -9.67 -9.39 17.71
C ARG A 199 -10.81 -10.40 17.59
N ARG A 200 -11.90 -10.20 18.35
CA ARG A 200 -13.12 -11.03 18.25
C ARG A 200 -13.82 -10.85 16.91
N GLY A 201 -13.89 -9.61 16.41
CA GLY A 201 -14.43 -9.31 15.09
C GLY A 201 -13.70 -10.07 13.98
N ILE A 202 -12.36 -10.03 13.98
CA ILE A 202 -11.51 -10.76 13.05
C ILE A 202 -11.76 -12.28 13.13
N GLU A 203 -11.85 -12.87 14.33
CA GLU A 203 -12.18 -14.30 14.47
C GLU A 203 -13.59 -14.64 13.96
N GLY A 204 -14.55 -13.73 14.13
CA GLY A 204 -15.87 -13.87 13.54
C GLY A 204 -15.82 -13.87 12.03
N MET A 205 -15.08 -12.91 11.43
CA MET A 205 -14.93 -12.77 9.98
C MET A 205 -14.33 -14.01 9.31
N LYS A 206 -13.45 -14.75 9.99
CA LYS A 206 -12.89 -16.02 9.46
C LYS A 206 -13.94 -17.11 9.22
N ARG A 207 -15.12 -16.99 9.84
CA ARG A 207 -16.21 -17.99 9.76
C ARG A 207 -17.35 -17.53 8.87
N VAL A 208 -17.27 -16.31 8.34
CA VAL A 208 -18.29 -15.73 7.46
C VAL A 208 -18.23 -16.41 6.10
N SER A 209 -19.39 -16.68 5.50
CA SER A 209 -19.45 -17.24 4.14
C SER A 209 -19.04 -16.20 3.08
N ASP A 210 -18.51 -16.64 1.95
CA ASP A 210 -18.13 -15.75 0.84
C ASP A 210 -19.28 -14.86 0.36
N TRP A 211 -20.52 -15.36 0.41
CA TRP A 211 -21.70 -14.57 0.04
C TRP A 211 -21.94 -13.41 0.99
N GLU A 212 -21.89 -13.67 2.29
CA GLU A 212 -22.02 -12.63 3.31
C GLU A 212 -20.85 -11.65 3.25
N TRP A 213 -19.64 -12.14 2.98
CA TRP A 213 -18.43 -11.33 2.77
C TRP A 213 -18.62 -10.31 1.67
N ILE A 214 -19.02 -10.77 0.48
CA ILE A 214 -19.27 -9.92 -0.69
C ILE A 214 -20.43 -8.95 -0.40
N GLY A 215 -21.49 -9.44 0.25
CA GLY A 215 -22.66 -8.63 0.63
C GLY A 215 -22.29 -7.47 1.55
N ARG A 216 -21.54 -7.72 2.62
CA ARG A 216 -21.05 -6.69 3.55
C ARG A 216 -20.14 -5.69 2.86
N LEU A 217 -19.21 -6.15 2.03
CA LEU A 217 -18.31 -5.27 1.28
C LEU A 217 -19.10 -4.35 0.34
N ALA A 218 -20.12 -4.88 -0.34
CA ALA A 218 -20.99 -4.08 -1.21
C ALA A 218 -21.78 -3.04 -0.41
N GLN A 219 -22.32 -3.39 0.76
CA GLN A 219 -23.03 -2.47 1.63
C GLN A 219 -22.14 -1.32 2.12
N LEU A 220 -20.93 -1.62 2.60
CA LEU A 220 -19.99 -0.60 3.09
C LEU A 220 -19.52 0.32 1.96
N ARG A 221 -19.28 -0.22 0.76
CA ARG A 221 -18.95 0.59 -0.43
C ARG A 221 -20.12 1.47 -0.86
N PHE A 222 -21.34 0.95 -0.85
CA PHE A 222 -22.54 1.71 -1.18
C PHE A 222 -22.79 2.84 -0.17
N ALA A 223 -22.49 2.60 1.10
CA ALA A 223 -22.54 3.62 2.15
C ALA A 223 -21.46 4.71 1.99
N GLY A 224 -20.47 4.51 1.12
CA GLY A 224 -19.39 5.47 0.90
C GLY A 224 -18.47 5.60 2.12
N VAL A 225 -18.15 4.49 2.78
CA VAL A 225 -17.20 4.49 3.92
C VAL A 225 -15.87 5.11 3.47
N ASP A 226 -15.53 6.23 4.08
CA ASP A 226 -14.34 7.04 3.82
C ASP A 226 -13.61 7.42 5.12
N GLU A 227 -12.62 8.31 5.04
CA GLU A 227 -11.79 8.76 6.18
C GLU A 227 -12.57 9.47 7.30
N ALA A 228 -13.81 9.92 7.05
CA ALA A 228 -14.65 10.51 8.09
C ALA A 228 -15.37 9.46 8.97
N TRP A 229 -15.39 8.19 8.53
CA TRP A 229 -16.00 7.10 9.29
C TRP A 229 -15.08 6.58 10.39
N GLY A 230 -15.70 5.97 11.41
CA GLY A 230 -15.01 5.29 12.50
C GLY A 230 -14.01 4.25 12.01
N PHE A 231 -12.96 4.03 12.81
CA PHE A 231 -11.87 3.11 12.48
C PHE A 231 -12.40 1.72 12.11
N GLU A 232 -13.37 1.20 12.86
CA GLU A 232 -13.90 -0.16 12.67
C GLU A 232 -14.50 -0.35 11.27
N ALA A 233 -15.27 0.63 10.77
CA ALA A 233 -15.88 0.55 9.45
C ALA A 233 -14.83 0.59 8.34
N ARG A 234 -13.84 1.50 8.45
CA ARG A 234 -12.73 1.59 7.50
C ARG A 234 -11.87 0.33 7.51
N PHE A 235 -11.62 -0.20 8.70
CA PHE A 235 -10.86 -1.42 8.89
C PHE A 235 -11.60 -2.62 8.30
N GLU A 236 -12.91 -2.74 8.52
CA GLU A 236 -13.72 -3.80 7.90
C GLU A 236 -13.70 -3.71 6.37
N VAL A 237 -13.85 -2.52 5.78
CA VAL A 237 -13.71 -2.34 4.32
C VAL A 237 -12.34 -2.80 3.82
N PHE A 238 -11.28 -2.46 4.55
CA PHE A 238 -9.92 -2.85 4.19
C PHE A 238 -9.74 -4.37 4.24
N LEU A 239 -10.16 -5.03 5.32
CA LEU A 239 -10.09 -6.48 5.47
C LEU A 239 -10.93 -7.19 4.39
N LEU A 240 -12.17 -6.75 4.20
CA LEU A 240 -13.08 -7.33 3.21
C LEU A 240 -12.56 -7.17 1.78
N GLY A 241 -11.89 -6.05 1.48
CA GLY A 241 -11.27 -5.79 0.18
C GLY A 241 -10.03 -6.63 -0.10
N GLY A 242 -9.26 -6.96 0.93
CA GLY A 242 -8.07 -7.82 0.83
C GLY A 242 -8.36 -9.32 0.85
N GLY A 243 -9.53 -9.72 1.34
CA GLY A 243 -9.95 -11.13 1.44
C GLY A 243 -9.36 -11.84 2.65
N TYR A 244 -9.50 -13.17 2.72
CA TYR A 244 -9.11 -13.99 3.87
C TYR A 244 -7.64 -13.81 4.29
N TRP A 245 -6.73 -13.65 3.32
CA TRP A 245 -5.32 -13.41 3.61
C TRP A 245 -5.10 -12.16 4.47
N GLU A 246 -5.83 -11.08 4.18
CA GLU A 246 -5.73 -9.83 4.94
C GLU A 246 -6.30 -10.03 6.36
N VAL A 247 -7.40 -10.78 6.52
CA VAL A 247 -7.97 -11.12 7.84
C VAL A 247 -6.97 -11.82 8.73
N GLU A 248 -6.30 -12.84 8.21
CA GLU A 248 -5.34 -13.63 8.98
C GLU A 248 -4.15 -12.77 9.39
N ARG A 249 -3.60 -12.03 8.43
CA ARG A 249 -2.46 -11.13 8.65
C ARG A 249 -2.78 -10.08 9.71
N TRP A 250 -3.93 -9.43 9.62
CA TRP A 250 -4.31 -8.40 10.59
C TRP A 250 -4.69 -8.96 11.95
N GLY A 251 -5.14 -10.22 12.02
CA GLY A 251 -5.27 -10.92 13.30
C GLY A 251 -3.95 -10.91 14.07
N VAL A 252 -2.83 -11.18 13.39
CA VAL A 252 -1.48 -11.12 13.97
C VAL A 252 -1.12 -9.68 14.38
N ASP A 253 -1.44 -8.69 13.57
CA ASP A 253 -1.13 -7.28 13.90
C ASP A 253 -1.92 -6.77 15.12
N VAL A 254 -3.18 -7.16 15.26
CA VAL A 254 -3.99 -6.86 16.46
C VAL A 254 -3.43 -7.57 17.68
N ASP A 255 -3.02 -8.83 17.55
CA ASP A 255 -2.35 -9.57 18.64
C ASP A 255 -1.03 -8.90 19.05
N ILE A 256 -0.23 -8.41 18.10
CA ILE A 256 0.96 -7.61 18.37
C ILE A 256 0.59 -6.34 19.12
N ALA A 257 -0.43 -5.59 18.67
CA ALA A 257 -0.85 -4.35 19.33
C ALA A 257 -1.27 -4.56 20.79
N LEU A 258 -1.91 -5.70 21.09
CA LEU A 258 -2.35 -6.08 22.45
C LEU A 258 -1.18 -6.38 23.41
N VAL A 259 -0.05 -6.86 22.91
CA VAL A 259 1.11 -7.21 23.76
C VAL A 259 2.11 -6.06 23.91
N LEU A 260 2.02 -5.03 23.06
CA LEU A 260 2.89 -3.87 23.12
C LEU A 260 2.55 -2.95 24.28
N THR A 261 3.60 -2.38 24.89
CA THR A 261 3.40 -1.32 25.89
C THR A 261 2.81 -0.05 25.23
N PRO A 262 2.15 0.83 25.99
CA PRO A 262 1.67 2.11 25.45
C PRO A 262 2.78 2.96 24.81
N GLY A 263 4.01 2.90 25.35
CA GLY A 263 5.17 3.58 24.79
C GLY A 263 5.54 3.02 23.41
N ASP A 264 5.63 1.69 23.28
CA ASP A 264 5.94 1.05 22.00
C ASP A 264 4.85 1.30 20.96
N ARG A 265 3.57 1.28 21.37
CA ARG A 265 2.43 1.64 20.52
C ARG A 265 2.56 3.06 19.98
N THR A 266 2.93 4.02 20.83
CA THR A 266 3.16 5.42 20.41
C THR A 266 4.26 5.52 19.35
N VAL A 267 5.38 4.83 19.54
CA VAL A 267 6.48 4.79 18.56
C VAL A 267 6.01 4.18 17.23
N ARG A 268 5.20 3.12 17.28
CA ARG A 268 4.63 2.49 16.07
C ARG A 268 3.64 3.42 15.36
N THR A 269 2.75 4.10 16.09
CA THR A 269 1.84 5.11 15.53
C THR A 269 2.63 6.19 14.80
N GLN A 270 3.67 6.75 15.42
CA GLN A 270 4.50 7.79 14.79
C GLN A 270 5.24 7.27 13.57
N THR A 271 5.78 6.04 13.64
CA THR A 271 6.51 5.43 12.52
C THR A 271 5.58 5.24 11.32
N HIS A 272 4.42 4.61 11.52
CA HIS A 272 3.48 4.32 10.43
C HIS A 272 2.80 5.59 9.90
N GLY A 273 2.39 6.50 10.79
CA GLY A 273 1.87 7.81 10.39
C GLY A 273 2.90 8.64 9.61
N GLY A 274 4.17 8.57 10.00
CA GLY A 274 5.29 9.19 9.29
C GLY A 274 5.50 8.63 7.88
N VAL A 275 5.26 7.33 7.66
CA VAL A 275 5.28 6.74 6.31
C VAL A 275 4.16 7.29 5.44
N VAL A 276 2.93 7.39 5.96
CA VAL A 276 1.78 7.97 5.22
C VAL A 276 2.09 9.40 4.80
N TRP A 277 2.52 10.24 5.76
CA TRP A 277 2.90 11.62 5.50
C TRP A 277 4.01 11.74 4.45
N PHE A 278 5.03 10.87 4.54
CA PHE A 278 6.11 10.83 3.57
C PHE A 278 5.62 10.47 2.15
N LEU A 279 4.76 9.47 2.01
CA LEU A 279 4.19 9.08 0.71
C LEU A 279 3.37 10.22 0.10
N GLU A 280 2.59 10.95 0.91
CA GLU A 280 1.82 12.11 0.47
C GLU A 280 2.73 13.25 0.01
N MET A 281 3.80 13.54 0.75
CA MET A 281 4.81 14.52 0.36
C MET A 281 5.51 14.15 -0.96
N VAL A 282 5.88 12.87 -1.14
CA VAL A 282 6.47 12.38 -2.40
C VAL A 282 5.51 12.60 -3.57
N VAL A 283 4.23 12.23 -3.41
CA VAL A 283 3.22 12.42 -4.46
C VAL A 283 3.04 13.91 -4.82
N ALA A 284 3.01 14.78 -3.80
CA ALA A 284 2.90 16.22 -4.01
C ALA A 284 4.14 16.78 -4.73
N ASP A 285 5.35 16.41 -4.32
CA ASP A 285 6.62 16.84 -4.96
C ASP A 285 6.69 16.43 -6.44
N LEU A 286 6.22 15.22 -6.76
CA LEU A 286 6.25 14.67 -8.11
C LEU A 286 5.15 15.21 -9.03
N ALA A 287 4.08 15.78 -8.49
CA ALA A 287 2.97 16.36 -9.26
C ALA A 287 3.27 17.77 -9.81
N LEU A 288 4.30 18.44 -9.30
CA LEU A 288 4.65 19.81 -9.65
C LEU A 288 5.51 19.95 -10.91
N CYS A 289 5.67 18.88 -11.69
CA CYS A 289 6.53 18.80 -12.88
C CYS A 289 5.88 17.96 -13.98
#